data_AF-A0A7K2QGV4-F1
#
_entry.id   AF-A0A7K2QGV4-F1
#
_cell.length_a   1.000
_cell.length_b   1.000
_cell.length_c   1.000
_cell.angle_alpha   90.00
_cell.angle_beta   90.00
_cell.angle_gamma   90.00
#
_symmetry.space_group_name_H-M   'P 1'
#
loop_
_entity.id
_entity.type
_entity.pdbx_description
1 polymer ?
#
loop_
_entity_poly.entity_id
_entity_poly.type
_entity_poly.pdbx_seq_one_letter_code
_entity_poly.pdbx_strand_id
1 'polypeptide(L)'
;TLPANAAAPPPPAGWTQVFLDDFNGAAGSGVNTADWQYTTGTSYPGGPAGFGTGEIETMTASTSNVSLDGSGNLRITPLRDAA
;
A
#
# COMPACT_ATOMS: atom_id res chain seq x y z
N THR A 1 -17.32 -10.55 -19.91
CA THR A 1 -16.23 -9.63 -19.55
C THR A 1 -15.06 -10.47 -19.08
N LEU A 2 -13.84 -10.25 -19.60
CA LEU A 2 -12.67 -10.93 -19.05
C LEU A 2 -12.52 -10.49 -17.59
N PRO A 3 -12.20 -11.38 -16.64
CA PRO A 3 -11.94 -10.97 -15.27
C PRO A 3 -10.83 -9.91 -15.28
N ALA A 4 -10.94 -8.89 -14.42
CA ALA A 4 -9.87 -7.92 -14.25
C ALA A 4 -8.62 -8.69 -13.78
N ASN A 5 -7.64 -8.81 -14.67
CA ASN A 5 -6.35 -9.37 -14.32
C ASN A 5 -5.64 -8.29 -13.52
N ALA A 6 -5.29 -8.56 -12.25
CA ALA A 6 -4.67 -7.57 -11.37
C ALA A 6 -3.25 -7.14 -11.80
N ALA A 7 -2.70 -7.77 -12.84
CA ALA A 7 -1.42 -7.43 -13.42
C ALA A 7 -1.52 -6.31 -14.47
N ALA A 8 -0.57 -5.38 -14.44
CA ALA A 8 -0.45 -4.34 -15.44
C ALA A 8 -0.22 -4.93 -16.85
N PRO A 9 -0.85 -4.37 -17.89
CA PRO A 9 -0.55 -4.76 -19.27
C PRO A 9 0.86 -4.28 -19.67
N PRO A 10 1.46 -4.89 -20.71
CA PRO A 10 2.73 -4.42 -21.24
C PRO A 10 2.67 -2.94 -21.66
N PRO A 11 3.78 -2.18 -21.51
CA PRO A 11 3.82 -0.78 -21.92
C PRO A 11 3.63 -0.66 -23.44
N PRO A 12 2.99 0.43 -23.92
CA PRO A 12 2.88 0.70 -25.35
C PRO A 12 4.25 0.82 -26.03
N ALA A 13 4.28 0.61 -27.34
CA ALA A 13 5.52 0.78 -28.12
C ALA A 13 6.11 2.18 -27.93
N GLY A 14 7.43 2.25 -27.73
CA GLY A 14 8.16 3.49 -27.46
C GLY A 14 8.22 3.91 -25.99
N TRP A 15 7.52 3.20 -25.08
CA TRP A 15 7.63 3.42 -23.65
C TRP A 15 8.51 2.36 -22.98
N THR A 16 9.30 2.81 -22.00
CA THR A 16 10.08 1.94 -21.12
C THR A 16 9.46 1.99 -19.73
N GLN A 17 9.06 0.84 -19.21
CA GLN A 17 8.63 0.72 -17.81
C GLN A 17 9.85 0.86 -16.90
N VAL A 18 9.84 1.87 -16.03
CA VAL A 18 10.93 2.15 -15.07
C VAL A 18 10.69 1.55 -13.69
N PHE A 19 9.42 1.33 -13.35
CA PHE A 19 8.99 0.75 -12.08
C PHE A 19 7.62 0.09 -12.28
N LEU A 20 7.41 -1.03 -11.61
CA LEU A 20 6.12 -1.71 -11.49
C LEU A 20 6.15 -2.58 -10.24
N ASP A 21 5.10 -2.49 -9.44
CA ASP A 21 4.75 -3.49 -8.44
C ASP A 21 3.29 -3.89 -8.68
N ASP A 22 3.08 -5.14 -9.09
CA ASP A 22 1.75 -5.74 -9.30
C ASP A 22 1.16 -6.32 -8.00
N PHE A 23 1.80 -6.09 -6.85
CA PHE A 23 1.32 -6.50 -5.53
C PHE A 23 1.01 -8.01 -5.42
N ASN A 24 1.77 -8.82 -6.16
CA ASN A 24 1.69 -10.26 -6.10
C ASN A 24 2.31 -10.77 -4.78
N GLY A 25 1.62 -11.68 -4.11
CA GLY A 25 2.09 -12.30 -2.88
C GLY A 25 0.96 -13.03 -2.16
N ALA A 26 1.28 -13.71 -1.06
CA ALA A 26 0.28 -14.44 -0.29
C ALA A 26 -0.69 -13.48 0.41
N ALA A 27 -1.97 -13.86 0.51
CA ALA A 27 -2.95 -13.07 1.25
C ALA A 27 -2.48 -12.85 2.70
N GLY A 28 -2.53 -11.59 3.15
CA GLY A 28 -2.11 -11.18 4.49
C GLY A 28 -0.61 -10.91 4.64
N SER A 29 0.22 -11.08 3.59
CA SER A 29 1.62 -10.63 3.64
C SER A 29 1.75 -9.11 3.52
N GLY A 30 2.86 -8.55 3.97
CA GLY A 30 3.20 -7.14 3.74
C GLY A 30 3.69 -6.87 2.31
N VAL A 31 3.92 -5.58 2.00
CA VAL A 31 4.52 -5.14 0.71
C VAL A 31 6.00 -5.49 0.61
N ASN A 32 6.55 -5.45 -0.61
CA ASN A 32 7.99 -5.58 -0.84
C ASN A 32 8.75 -4.36 -0.29
N THR A 33 9.51 -4.53 0.80
CA THR A 33 10.23 -3.42 1.45
C THR A 33 11.52 -3.00 0.72
N ALA A 34 11.88 -3.66 -0.39
CA ALA A 34 12.89 -3.13 -1.30
C ALA A 34 12.34 -1.96 -2.14
N ASP A 35 11.02 -1.94 -2.39
CA ASP A 35 10.35 -0.92 -3.21
C ASP A 35 9.59 0.10 -2.35
N TRP A 36 9.05 -0.33 -1.21
CA TRP A 36 8.17 0.47 -0.36
C TRP A 36 8.72 0.67 1.05
N GLN A 37 8.41 1.82 1.63
CA GLN A 37 8.70 2.16 3.02
C GLN A 37 7.40 2.51 3.75
N TYR A 38 7.27 2.09 5.00
CA TYR A 38 6.13 2.45 5.82
C TYR A 38 6.33 3.81 6.48
N THR A 39 5.28 4.62 6.44
CA THR A 39 5.13 5.75 7.36
C THR A 39 4.31 5.27 8.56
N THR A 40 4.76 5.59 9.76
CA THR A 40 4.10 5.17 11.01
C THR A 40 3.89 6.34 11.96
N GLY A 41 2.90 6.26 12.83
CA GLY A 41 2.56 7.32 13.78
C GLY A 41 1.55 8.30 13.20
N THR A 42 1.58 9.53 13.69
CA THR A 42 0.63 10.61 13.33
C THR A 42 1.31 11.80 12.63
N SER A 43 2.61 11.68 12.33
CA SER A 43 3.42 12.68 11.63
C SER A 43 4.73 12.07 11.13
N TYR A 44 5.38 12.72 10.16
CA TYR A 44 6.80 12.44 9.87
C TYR A 44 7.70 12.90 11.04
N PRO A 45 8.94 12.39 11.16
CA PRO A 45 9.93 12.92 12.10
C PRO A 45 10.18 14.42 11.86
N GLY A 46 9.79 15.26 12.80
CA GLY A 46 9.87 16.72 12.69
C GLY A 46 8.81 17.36 11.76
N GLY A 47 7.86 16.58 11.25
CA GLY A 47 6.74 17.07 10.45
C GLY A 47 5.57 17.61 11.28
N PRO A 48 4.57 18.21 10.63
CA PRO A 48 3.36 18.69 11.30
C PRO A 48 2.55 17.53 11.90
N ALA A 49 1.89 17.79 13.03
CA ALA A 49 0.96 16.84 13.65
C ALA A 49 -0.25 16.55 12.73
N GLY A 50 -0.84 15.35 12.87
CA GLY A 50 -1.96 14.90 12.04
C GLY A 50 -1.62 14.97 10.56
N PHE A 51 -0.38 14.61 10.20
CA PHE A 51 0.22 14.73 8.87
C PHE A 51 0.00 16.08 8.15
N GLY A 52 -0.33 17.15 8.89
CA GLY A 52 -0.63 18.49 8.35
C GLY A 52 -2.07 18.68 7.84
N THR A 53 -2.93 17.66 7.93
CA THR A 53 -4.32 17.66 7.47
C THR A 53 -5.33 17.65 8.62
N GLY A 54 -4.87 17.36 9.83
CA GLY A 54 -5.74 17.17 11.00
C GLY A 54 -6.36 15.77 11.06
N GLU A 55 -5.84 14.81 10.30
CA GLU A 55 -6.22 13.40 10.39
C GLU A 55 -5.84 12.80 11.77
N ILE A 56 -6.59 11.77 12.21
CA ILE A 56 -6.64 11.32 13.62
C ILE A 56 -6.19 9.88 13.83
N GLU A 57 -5.95 9.15 12.75
CA GLU A 57 -5.45 7.78 12.77
C GLU A 57 -3.97 7.73 13.15
N THR A 58 -3.55 6.58 13.66
CA THR A 58 -2.13 6.23 13.77
C THR A 58 -1.78 5.29 12.64
N MET A 59 -0.94 5.74 11.70
CA MET A 59 -0.42 4.89 10.62
C MET A 59 0.46 3.79 11.22
N THR A 60 0.36 2.57 10.70
CA THR A 60 1.14 1.41 11.18
C THR A 60 1.70 0.60 10.02
N ALA A 61 2.72 -0.23 10.32
CA ALA A 61 3.25 -1.24 9.40
C ALA A 61 2.60 -2.62 9.60
N SER A 62 1.49 -2.71 10.35
CA SER A 62 0.79 -3.98 10.59
C SER A 62 0.09 -4.45 9.33
N THR A 63 0.08 -5.76 9.10
CA THR A 63 -0.67 -6.37 7.99
C THR A 63 -2.19 -6.25 8.16
N SER A 64 -2.66 -5.93 9.36
CA SER A 64 -4.04 -5.53 9.60
C SER A 64 -4.40 -4.21 8.88
N ASN A 65 -3.42 -3.31 8.70
CA ASN A 65 -3.61 -2.05 7.97
C ASN A 65 -3.12 -2.14 6.52
N VAL A 66 -1.96 -2.77 6.27
CA VAL A 66 -1.34 -2.81 4.95
C VAL A 66 -0.99 -4.24 4.57
N SER A 67 -1.77 -4.87 3.68
CA SER A 67 -1.53 -6.26 3.27
C SER A 67 -1.85 -6.54 1.81
N LEU A 68 -1.23 -7.58 1.27
CA LEU A 68 -1.59 -8.14 -0.03
C LEU A 68 -2.82 -9.03 0.11
N ASP A 69 -3.69 -9.07 -0.90
CA ASP A 69 -4.93 -9.84 -0.85
C ASP A 69 -4.84 -11.24 -1.44
N GLY A 70 -3.67 -11.66 -1.93
CA GLY A 70 -3.48 -12.95 -2.59
C GLY A 70 -3.92 -12.98 -4.05
N SER A 71 -4.48 -11.89 -4.56
CA SER A 71 -5.06 -11.78 -5.91
C SER A 71 -4.45 -10.63 -6.72
N GLY A 72 -3.27 -10.15 -6.32
CA GLY A 72 -2.53 -9.08 -7.00
C GLY A 72 -2.97 -7.66 -6.59
N ASN A 73 -3.55 -7.48 -5.39
CA ASN A 73 -3.90 -6.15 -4.91
C ASN A 73 -3.30 -5.85 -3.54
N LEU A 74 -2.85 -4.60 -3.38
CA LEU A 74 -2.58 -3.99 -2.08
C LEU A 74 -3.88 -3.56 -1.42
N ARG A 75 -4.05 -3.88 -0.15
CA ARG A 75 -5.10 -3.37 0.72
C ARG A 75 -4.50 -2.42 1.75
N ILE A 76 -5.00 -1.19 1.76
CA ILE A 76 -4.79 -0.22 2.84
C ILE A 76 -6.13 -0.08 3.57
N THR A 77 -6.19 -0.59 4.79
CA THR A 77 -7.44 -0.78 5.54
C THR A 77 -7.43 0.09 6.79
N PRO A 78 -8.27 1.13 6.84
CA PRO A 78 -8.54 1.85 8.07
C PRO A 78 -9.22 0.91 9.07
N LEU A 79 -8.72 0.91 10.30
CA LEU A 79 -9.29 0.14 11.40
C LEU A 79 -9.60 1.08 12.55
N ARG A 80 -10.68 0.81 13.25
CA ARG A 80 -11.02 1.44 14.52
C ARG A 80 -11.06 0.34 15.57
N ASP A 81 -10.25 0.47 16.61
CA ASP A 81 -10.31 -0.44 17.74
C ASP A 81 -11.60 -0.24 18.54
N ALA A 82 -11.92 -1.23 19.39
CA ALA A 82 -12.96 -1.05 20.38
C ALA A 82 -12.41 -0.10 21.46
N ALA A 83 -12.96 1.12 21.50
CA ALA A 83 -12.64 2.13 22.50
C ALA A 83 -12.93 1.65 23.94
#